data_AF-A0A356TMS3-F1
#
_entry.id   AF-A0A356TMS3-F1
#
_cell.length_a   1.000
_cell.length_b   1.000
_cell.length_c   1.000
_cell.angle_alpha   90.00
_cell.angle_beta   90.00
_cell.angle_gamma   90.00
#
_symmetry.space_group_name_H-M   'P 1'
#
loop_
_entity.id
_entity.type
_entity.pdbx_description
1 polymer ?
#
loop_
_entity_poly.entity_id
_entity_poly.type
_entity_poly.pdbx_seq_one_letter_code
_entity_poly.pdbx_strand_id
1 'polypeptide(L)'
;MARPLLLLVAACALTGCPGSIDDPGQFLAASSGTCPPSFDVEQDLFARTCGTLGCHTGGPTLAAAGLDLTTAGVGDRLLNQTSVECDGRPMIHPTDLGASYLLDKLGDDPACGETMPQGLPPLNGTERACLERYLADLAGLEVPSGDAGVRPSSDGGPMPAGDAGVSPPADAGEPDPPAPVTLEAEAMTLSGYVVDAADGSVIRLPDATLSGTATATFDGAAGSYALHLHVMTESDGTPSVTVRIDGEAVLEETYPLAAAGNEPHTFGPVMVTLSPGASIVIEGAAEANAWARVDRLELTP
;
A
#
# COMPACT_ATOMS: atom_id res chain seq x y z
N MET A 1 -39.94 -76.79 15.42
CA MET A 1 -38.83 -76.25 14.63
C MET A 1 -38.55 -74.85 15.14
N ALA A 2 -37.51 -74.69 15.93
CA ALA A 2 -37.10 -73.41 16.51
C ALA A 2 -36.03 -72.78 15.62
N ARG A 3 -36.16 -71.48 15.34
CA ARG A 3 -35.06 -70.63 14.86
C ARG A 3 -35.16 -69.27 15.55
N PRO A 4 -34.10 -68.83 16.26
CA PRO A 4 -34.04 -67.52 16.88
C PRO A 4 -33.60 -66.48 15.84
N LEU A 5 -34.05 -65.24 15.96
CA LEU A 5 -33.34 -64.13 15.33
C LEU A 5 -33.31 -62.92 16.27
N LEU A 6 -32.10 -62.73 16.78
CA LEU A 6 -31.53 -61.57 17.43
C LEU A 6 -31.88 -60.29 16.64
N LEU A 7 -32.58 -59.33 17.24
CA LEU A 7 -32.77 -58.00 16.68
C LEU A 7 -31.75 -57.06 17.33
N LEU A 8 -30.69 -56.80 16.56
CA LEU A 8 -29.54 -55.95 16.89
C LEU A 8 -29.95 -54.48 16.84
N VAL A 9 -29.49 -53.71 17.83
CA VAL A 9 -29.53 -52.24 17.87
C VAL A 9 -28.66 -51.66 16.76
N ALA A 10 -29.16 -50.65 16.03
CA ALA A 10 -28.30 -49.72 15.28
C ALA A 10 -28.99 -48.35 15.20
N ALA A 11 -28.73 -47.51 16.19
CA ALA A 11 -28.90 -46.06 16.06
C ALA A 11 -27.74 -45.55 15.18
N CYS A 12 -28.04 -45.14 13.94
CA CYS A 12 -27.10 -44.37 13.12
C CYS A 12 -27.59 -42.92 13.12
N ALA A 13 -26.82 -42.09 13.82
CA ALA A 13 -26.93 -40.66 13.87
C ALA A 13 -26.82 -40.05 12.47
N LEU A 14 -27.44 -38.88 12.31
CA LEU A 14 -27.29 -37.97 11.18
C LEU A 14 -25.80 -37.76 10.89
N THR A 15 -25.30 -38.43 9.85
CA THR A 15 -24.04 -38.06 9.21
C THR A 15 -24.33 -36.76 8.45
N GLY A 16 -24.09 -35.62 9.09
CA GLY A 16 -23.70 -34.44 8.34
C GLY A 16 -22.47 -34.85 7.54
N CYS A 17 -22.51 -34.69 6.22
CA CYS A 17 -21.32 -34.87 5.40
C CYS A 17 -20.27 -33.88 5.93
N PRO A 18 -19.12 -34.32 6.47
CA PRO A 18 -17.97 -33.44 6.44
C PRO A 18 -17.73 -33.17 4.96
N GLY A 19 -17.77 -31.90 4.54
CA GLY A 19 -17.21 -31.54 3.24
C GLY A 19 -15.80 -32.11 3.20
N SER A 20 -15.56 -33.00 2.24
CA SER A 20 -14.20 -33.41 1.92
C SER A 20 -13.47 -32.15 1.50
N ILE A 21 -12.38 -31.85 2.18
CA ILE A 21 -11.41 -30.87 1.71
C ILE A 21 -10.74 -31.56 0.51
N ASP A 22 -11.33 -31.39 -0.67
CA ASP A 22 -10.83 -31.97 -1.91
C ASP A 22 -9.49 -31.34 -2.32
N ASP A 23 -9.17 -30.16 -1.75
CA ASP A 23 -7.85 -29.57 -1.82
C ASP A 23 -7.45 -28.89 -0.48
N PRO A 24 -6.66 -29.57 0.38
CA PRO A 24 -6.12 -28.94 1.60
C PRO A 24 -5.15 -27.80 1.30
N GLY A 25 -4.68 -27.70 0.05
CA GLY A 25 -3.93 -26.58 -0.47
C GLY A 25 -4.72 -25.27 -0.44
N GLN A 26 -6.05 -25.26 -0.56
CA GLN A 26 -6.82 -24.00 -0.54
C GLN A 26 -6.93 -23.37 0.86
N PHE A 27 -6.98 -24.20 1.91
CA PHE A 27 -7.02 -23.71 3.30
C PHE A 27 -5.63 -23.39 3.87
N LEU A 28 -4.58 -24.05 3.36
CA LEU A 28 -3.20 -23.75 3.71
C LEU A 28 -2.59 -22.63 2.84
N ALA A 29 -3.03 -22.42 1.60
CA ALA A 29 -2.58 -21.32 0.75
C ALA A 29 -3.13 -19.97 1.20
N ALA A 30 -4.34 -19.94 1.78
CA ALA A 30 -4.89 -18.73 2.39
C ALA A 30 -4.21 -18.34 3.73
N SER A 31 -3.37 -19.22 4.30
CA SER A 31 -2.76 -18.99 5.63
C SER A 31 -1.23 -19.21 5.70
N SER A 32 -0.54 -19.49 4.60
CA SER A 32 0.93 -19.73 4.63
C SER A 32 1.74 -18.74 3.80
N GLY A 33 1.09 -17.87 3.04
CA GLY A 33 1.75 -16.77 2.37
C GLY A 33 1.61 -15.52 3.22
N THR A 34 2.54 -15.23 4.12
CA THR A 34 2.60 -13.88 4.67
C THR A 34 3.07 -12.97 3.55
N CYS A 35 2.34 -11.89 3.27
CA CYS A 35 2.82 -10.91 2.31
C CYS A 35 4.10 -10.25 2.84
N PRO A 36 5.27 -10.39 2.17
CA PRO A 36 6.47 -9.72 2.61
C PRO A 36 6.27 -8.20 2.56
N PRO A 37 6.82 -7.44 3.52
CA PRO A 37 6.68 -5.98 3.53
C PRO A 37 7.33 -5.31 2.31
N SER A 38 8.31 -5.96 1.69
CA SER A 38 8.98 -5.49 0.47
C SER A 38 8.27 -5.88 -0.82
N PHE A 39 7.15 -6.60 -0.76
CA PHE A 39 6.45 -7.04 -1.96
C PHE A 39 5.59 -5.90 -2.50
N ASP A 40 5.93 -5.42 -3.69
CA ASP A 40 5.17 -4.36 -4.37
C ASP A 40 4.11 -5.01 -5.27
N VAL A 41 2.83 -4.88 -4.91
CA VAL A 41 1.75 -5.49 -5.72
C VAL A 41 1.67 -4.89 -7.11
N GLU A 42 1.97 -3.60 -7.30
CA GLU A 42 1.88 -2.96 -8.61
C GLU A 42 3.04 -3.42 -9.52
N GLN A 43 4.26 -3.49 -8.98
CA GLN A 43 5.45 -3.83 -9.77
C GLN A 43 5.75 -5.33 -9.82
N ASP A 44 5.51 -6.07 -8.74
CA ASP A 44 5.86 -7.49 -8.64
C ASP A 44 4.70 -8.42 -9.01
N LEU A 45 3.45 -7.96 -8.94
CA LEU A 45 2.28 -8.75 -9.32
C LEU A 45 1.54 -8.19 -10.53
N PHE A 46 1.05 -6.94 -10.49
CA PHE A 46 0.25 -6.38 -11.58
C PHE A 46 1.06 -6.27 -12.87
N ALA A 47 2.27 -5.71 -12.84
CA ALA A 47 3.10 -5.59 -14.04
C ALA A 47 3.55 -6.94 -14.60
N ARG A 48 3.86 -7.92 -13.73
CA ARG A 48 4.50 -9.19 -14.14
C ARG A 48 3.54 -10.34 -14.42
N THR A 49 2.31 -10.26 -13.93
CA THR A 49 1.33 -11.35 -14.04
C THR A 49 0.06 -10.87 -14.72
N CYS A 50 -0.52 -9.75 -14.26
CA CYS A 50 -1.83 -9.28 -14.73
C CYS A 50 -1.75 -8.42 -16.01
N GLY A 51 -0.73 -7.58 -16.13
CA GLY A 51 -0.46 -6.68 -17.26
C GLY A 51 0.35 -7.32 -18.39
N THR A 52 0.59 -8.62 -18.32
CA THR A 52 1.35 -9.33 -19.35
C THR A 52 0.56 -9.49 -20.63
N LEU A 53 1.27 -9.66 -21.75
CA LEU A 53 0.68 -9.87 -23.09
C LEU A 53 -0.26 -8.75 -23.55
N GLY A 54 -0.21 -7.57 -22.91
CA GLY A 54 -1.08 -6.44 -23.24
C GLY A 54 -2.47 -6.49 -22.61
N CYS A 55 -2.76 -7.45 -21.72
CA CYS A 55 -4.13 -7.68 -21.24
C CYS A 55 -4.62 -6.61 -20.25
N HIS A 56 -3.93 -6.33 -19.14
CA HIS A 56 -4.37 -5.30 -18.20
C HIS A 56 -3.45 -4.06 -18.17
N THR A 57 -3.06 -3.58 -19.35
CA THR A 57 -2.12 -2.47 -19.52
C THR A 57 -2.53 -1.51 -20.63
N GLY A 58 -1.96 -0.30 -20.64
CA GLY A 58 -2.13 0.68 -21.72
C GLY A 58 -3.38 1.57 -21.60
N GLY A 59 -3.94 1.72 -20.40
CA GLY A 59 -5.10 2.58 -20.14
C GLY A 59 -6.47 1.91 -20.45
N PRO A 60 -7.57 2.58 -20.07
CA PRO A 60 -8.93 2.00 -20.10
C PRO A 60 -9.45 1.69 -21.51
N THR A 61 -8.77 2.17 -22.56
CA THR A 61 -9.16 1.94 -23.96
C THR A 61 -8.44 0.75 -24.61
N LEU A 62 -7.29 0.35 -24.08
CA LEU A 62 -6.46 -0.72 -24.63
C LEU A 62 -6.44 -1.95 -23.73
N ALA A 63 -6.63 -1.77 -22.43
CA ALA A 63 -6.71 -2.86 -21.49
C ALA A 63 -8.02 -3.66 -21.66
N ALA A 64 -7.90 -4.98 -21.53
CA ALA A 64 -9.00 -5.93 -21.48
C ALA A 64 -10.03 -5.51 -20.42
N ALA A 65 -11.30 -5.54 -20.82
CA ALA A 65 -12.44 -5.07 -20.02
C ALA A 65 -12.29 -3.63 -19.48
N GLY A 66 -11.43 -2.80 -20.09
CA GLY A 66 -11.15 -1.44 -19.65
C GLY A 66 -10.39 -1.34 -18.33
N LEU A 67 -9.79 -2.45 -17.86
CA LEU A 67 -9.13 -2.56 -16.57
C LEU A 67 -7.60 -2.45 -16.72
N ASP A 68 -7.05 -1.26 -16.43
CA ASP A 68 -5.61 -1.01 -16.42
C ASP A 68 -5.01 -1.07 -15.02
N LEU A 69 -4.18 -2.09 -14.80
CA LEU A 69 -3.50 -2.38 -13.54
C LEU A 69 -2.05 -1.91 -13.48
N THR A 70 -1.53 -1.29 -14.56
CA THR A 70 -0.10 -1.00 -14.71
C THR A 70 0.25 0.49 -14.73
N THR A 71 -0.72 1.36 -15.01
CA THR A 71 -0.54 2.81 -14.90
C THR A 71 -0.60 3.25 -13.44
N ALA A 72 0.17 4.28 -13.05
CA ALA A 72 0.15 4.84 -11.69
C ALA A 72 -1.28 5.25 -11.24
N GLY A 73 -1.55 5.20 -9.94
CA GLY A 73 -2.87 5.51 -9.37
C GLY A 73 -3.93 4.43 -9.65
N VAL A 74 -3.53 3.15 -9.62
CA VAL A 74 -4.44 2.03 -9.89
C VAL A 74 -5.58 1.96 -8.87
N GLY A 75 -5.34 2.31 -7.61
CA GLY A 75 -6.36 2.36 -6.56
C GLY A 75 -7.61 3.17 -6.94
N ASP A 76 -7.43 4.38 -7.48
CA ASP A 76 -8.53 5.27 -7.89
C ASP A 76 -9.41 4.67 -9.01
N ARG A 77 -8.81 3.80 -9.83
CA ARG A 77 -9.49 3.12 -10.94
C ARG A 77 -10.16 1.82 -10.53
N LEU A 78 -9.84 1.29 -9.35
CA LEU A 78 -10.38 0.03 -8.86
C LEU A 78 -11.41 0.22 -7.75
N LEU A 79 -11.13 1.14 -6.82
CA LEU A 79 -11.96 1.33 -5.64
C LEU A 79 -13.31 1.92 -6.03
N ASN A 80 -14.38 1.19 -5.69
CA ASN A 80 -15.76 1.59 -5.93
C ASN A 80 -16.10 1.89 -7.42
N GLN A 81 -15.24 1.47 -8.35
CA GLN A 81 -15.50 1.56 -9.78
C GLN A 81 -16.28 0.33 -10.25
N THR A 82 -17.22 0.51 -11.16
CA THR A 82 -18.06 -0.60 -11.67
C THR A 82 -17.32 -1.38 -12.74
N SER A 83 -17.35 -2.71 -12.65
CA SER A 83 -16.77 -3.57 -13.68
C SER A 83 -17.59 -3.53 -14.97
N VAL A 84 -16.89 -3.48 -16.11
CA VAL A 84 -17.54 -3.40 -17.44
C VAL A 84 -18.09 -4.75 -17.90
N GLU A 85 -17.44 -5.85 -17.49
CA GLU A 85 -17.75 -7.21 -17.94
C GLU A 85 -18.79 -7.89 -17.03
N CYS A 86 -18.96 -7.42 -15.79
CA CYS A 86 -19.90 -7.99 -14.83
C CYS A 86 -20.82 -6.90 -14.25
N ASP A 87 -22.02 -6.81 -14.83
CA ASP A 87 -22.95 -5.70 -14.64
C ASP A 87 -23.23 -5.43 -13.14
N GLY A 88 -23.01 -4.18 -12.72
CA GLY A 88 -23.28 -3.68 -11.37
C GLY A 88 -22.32 -4.13 -10.27
N ARG A 89 -21.30 -4.96 -10.54
CA ARG A 89 -20.31 -5.35 -9.52
C ARG A 89 -19.14 -4.37 -9.45
N PRO A 90 -18.73 -3.96 -8.24
CA PRO A 90 -17.53 -3.14 -8.09
C PRO A 90 -16.26 -3.95 -8.35
N MET A 91 -15.25 -3.33 -8.95
CA MET A 91 -13.92 -3.89 -9.16
C MET A 91 -13.26 -4.23 -7.82
N ILE A 92 -13.23 -3.25 -6.91
CA ILE A 92 -13.00 -3.44 -5.47
C ILE A 92 -14.22 -2.90 -4.71
N HIS A 93 -14.83 -3.75 -3.89
CA HIS A 93 -15.94 -3.35 -3.02
C HIS A 93 -15.38 -2.67 -1.76
N PRO A 94 -15.87 -1.47 -1.39
CA PRO A 94 -15.23 -0.63 -0.37
C PRO A 94 -15.34 -1.16 1.06
N THR A 95 -16.25 -2.11 1.32
CA THR A 95 -16.47 -2.64 2.69
C THR A 95 -16.52 -4.16 2.78
N ASP A 96 -16.32 -4.86 1.68
CA ASP A 96 -16.44 -6.32 1.61
C ASP A 96 -15.60 -6.85 0.45
N LEU A 97 -14.33 -7.16 0.71
CA LEU A 97 -13.43 -7.61 -0.36
C LEU A 97 -13.95 -8.88 -1.06
N GLY A 98 -14.69 -9.76 -0.36
CA GLY A 98 -15.27 -10.96 -0.96
C GLY A 98 -16.30 -10.66 -2.06
N ALA A 99 -16.91 -9.47 -2.04
CA ALA A 99 -17.81 -9.01 -3.10
C ALA A 99 -17.08 -8.42 -4.32
N SER A 100 -15.76 -8.19 -4.22
CA SER A 100 -14.94 -7.56 -5.28
C SER A 100 -14.84 -8.43 -6.52
N TYR A 101 -15.11 -7.84 -7.69
CA TYR A 101 -14.97 -8.52 -8.96
C TYR A 101 -13.52 -8.96 -9.24
N LEU A 102 -12.52 -8.18 -8.81
CA LEU A 102 -11.11 -8.51 -9.03
C LEU A 102 -10.71 -9.83 -8.34
N LEU A 103 -11.18 -10.09 -7.12
CA LEU A 103 -10.90 -11.34 -6.40
C LEU A 103 -11.68 -12.53 -6.95
N ASP A 104 -12.92 -12.30 -7.39
CA ASP A 104 -13.74 -13.32 -8.04
C ASP A 104 -13.06 -13.86 -9.31
N LYS A 105 -12.46 -12.98 -10.11
CA LYS A 105 -11.71 -13.38 -11.33
C LYS A 105 -10.49 -14.26 -11.05
N LEU A 106 -10.00 -14.31 -9.82
CA LEU A 106 -8.86 -15.16 -9.41
C LEU A 106 -9.32 -16.49 -8.77
N GLY A 107 -10.61 -16.79 -8.78
CA GLY A 107 -11.18 -18.05 -8.34
C GLY A 107 -11.27 -19.09 -9.46
N ASP A 108 -11.42 -20.36 -9.06
CA ASP A 108 -11.53 -21.49 -10.01
C ASP A 108 -12.81 -21.45 -10.87
N ASP A 109 -13.86 -20.78 -10.39
CA ASP A 109 -15.16 -20.63 -11.07
C ASP A 109 -15.72 -19.21 -10.81
N PRO A 110 -15.22 -18.17 -11.51
CA PRO A 110 -15.71 -16.82 -11.33
C PRO A 110 -17.17 -16.70 -11.77
N ALA A 111 -17.95 -15.88 -11.07
CA ALA A 111 -19.36 -15.68 -11.41
C ALA A 111 -19.58 -15.06 -12.80
N CYS A 112 -18.55 -14.43 -13.38
CA CYS A 112 -18.60 -13.78 -14.69
C CYS A 112 -17.24 -13.72 -15.40
N GLY A 113 -17.28 -14.05 -16.69
CA GLY A 113 -16.11 -14.18 -17.56
C GLY A 113 -15.20 -15.34 -17.17
N GLU A 114 -13.94 -15.31 -17.60
CA GLU A 114 -12.99 -16.42 -17.38
C GLU A 114 -12.05 -16.15 -16.20
N THR A 115 -11.53 -17.24 -15.60
CA THR A 115 -10.49 -17.21 -14.55
C THR A 115 -9.21 -16.55 -15.05
N MET A 116 -8.62 -15.73 -14.19
CA MET A 116 -7.37 -15.02 -14.37
C MET A 116 -6.30 -15.55 -13.39
N PRO A 117 -5.00 -15.46 -13.73
CA PRO A 117 -4.45 -14.95 -14.98
C PRO A 117 -4.56 -15.95 -16.15
N GLN A 118 -4.99 -15.49 -17.32
CA GLN A 118 -5.13 -16.35 -18.50
C GLN A 118 -3.78 -16.75 -19.09
N GLY A 119 -3.61 -18.04 -19.37
CA GLY A 119 -2.38 -18.57 -19.97
C GLY A 119 -1.18 -18.61 -19.01
N LEU A 120 -1.38 -18.28 -17.74
CA LEU A 120 -0.40 -18.36 -16.67
C LEU A 120 -0.93 -19.24 -15.53
N PRO A 121 -0.04 -19.78 -14.66
CA PRO A 121 -0.48 -20.45 -13.44
C PRO A 121 -1.29 -19.49 -12.55
N PRO A 122 -2.22 -20.02 -11.72
CA PRO A 122 -2.89 -19.25 -10.67
C PRO A 122 -1.87 -18.59 -9.73
N LEU A 123 -2.29 -17.48 -9.10
CA LEU A 123 -1.46 -16.84 -8.08
C LEU A 123 -1.16 -17.82 -6.95
N ASN A 124 0.08 -17.82 -6.48
CA ASN A 124 0.45 -18.61 -5.32
C ASN A 124 -0.07 -17.97 -4.03
N GLY A 125 -0.01 -18.70 -2.91
CA GLY A 125 -0.54 -18.23 -1.62
C GLY A 125 0.05 -16.90 -1.13
N THR A 126 1.32 -16.62 -1.41
CA THR A 126 1.96 -15.35 -1.04
C THR A 126 1.47 -14.19 -1.91
N GLU A 127 1.39 -14.39 -3.22
CA GLU A 127 0.85 -13.38 -4.15
C GLU A 127 -0.61 -13.08 -3.84
N ARG A 128 -1.40 -14.12 -3.54
CA ARG A 128 -2.80 -13.99 -3.14
C ARG A 128 -2.96 -13.19 -1.86
N ALA A 129 -2.16 -13.49 -0.83
CA ALA A 129 -2.19 -12.75 0.42
C ALA A 129 -1.69 -11.30 0.26
N CYS A 130 -0.68 -11.06 -0.58
CA CYS A 130 -0.25 -9.70 -0.89
C CYS A 130 -1.31 -8.90 -1.61
N LEU A 131 -2.00 -9.51 -2.58
CA LEU A 131 -3.10 -8.87 -3.27
C LEU A 131 -4.25 -8.56 -2.31
N GLU A 132 -4.70 -9.52 -1.50
CA GLU A 132 -5.81 -9.30 -0.57
C GLU A 132 -5.49 -8.21 0.46
N ARG A 133 -4.25 -8.15 0.97
CA ARG A 133 -3.77 -7.05 1.81
C ARG A 133 -3.82 -5.72 1.07
N TYR A 134 -3.26 -5.65 -0.13
CA TYR A 134 -3.25 -4.43 -0.94
C TYR A 134 -4.66 -3.91 -1.24
N LEU A 135 -5.61 -4.79 -1.58
CA LEU A 135 -7.00 -4.38 -1.82
C LEU A 135 -7.69 -3.92 -0.53
N ALA A 136 -7.36 -4.52 0.61
CA ALA A 136 -7.86 -4.08 1.90
C ALA A 136 -7.34 -2.69 2.28
N ASP A 137 -6.04 -2.45 2.07
CA ASP A 137 -5.39 -1.17 2.30
C ASP A 137 -6.05 -0.09 1.45
N LEU A 138 -6.31 -0.37 0.15
CA LEU A 138 -7.07 0.54 -0.73
C LEU A 138 -8.50 0.80 -0.24
N ALA A 139 -9.17 -0.21 0.31
CA ALA A 139 -10.54 -0.10 0.82
C ALA A 139 -10.62 0.49 2.23
N GLY A 140 -9.49 0.71 2.91
CA GLY A 140 -9.44 1.12 4.31
C GLY A 140 -9.99 0.07 5.28
N LEU A 141 -9.81 -1.21 4.96
CA LEU A 141 -10.29 -2.34 5.76
C LEU A 141 -9.15 -2.96 6.57
N GLU A 142 -9.35 -3.12 7.87
CA GLU A 142 -8.46 -3.91 8.72
C GLU A 142 -8.67 -5.39 8.41
N VAL A 143 -7.70 -6.01 7.74
CA VAL A 143 -7.65 -7.48 7.63
C VAL A 143 -7.09 -8.01 8.94
N PRO A 144 -7.81 -8.88 9.68
CA PRO A 144 -7.21 -9.55 10.81
C PRO A 144 -6.05 -10.39 10.30
N SER A 145 -4.82 -9.94 10.57
CA SER A 145 -3.62 -10.76 10.40
C SER A 145 -3.87 -12.07 11.15
N GLY A 146 -3.84 -13.18 10.41
CA GLY A 146 -4.23 -14.49 10.90
C GLY A 146 -3.32 -15.03 11.99
N ASP A 147 -3.47 -14.51 13.20
CA ASP A 147 -2.81 -15.02 14.40
C ASP A 147 -3.84 -15.83 15.19
N ALA A 148 -4.11 -17.05 14.69
CA ALA A 148 -4.89 -18.05 15.40
C ALA A 148 -4.08 -18.56 16.60
N GLY A 149 -3.96 -17.72 17.63
CA GLY A 149 -3.47 -18.11 18.94
C GLY A 149 -4.39 -19.17 19.54
N VAL A 150 -3.96 -20.42 19.47
CA VAL A 150 -4.50 -21.57 20.20
C VAL A 150 -4.65 -21.20 21.68
N ARG A 151 -5.88 -21.02 22.16
CA ARG A 151 -6.15 -21.09 23.60
C ARG A 151 -6.40 -22.56 23.96
N PRO A 152 -5.65 -23.17 24.90
CA PRO A 152 -6.07 -24.44 25.45
C PRO A 152 -7.34 -24.21 26.26
N SER A 153 -8.41 -24.90 25.86
CA SER A 153 -9.66 -25.00 26.60
C SER A 153 -9.35 -25.43 28.04
N SER A 154 -9.60 -24.54 29.00
CA SER A 154 -9.49 -24.82 30.43
C SER A 154 -10.89 -24.86 31.02
N ASP A 155 -11.32 -26.09 31.29
CA ASP A 155 -12.26 -26.57 32.30
C ASP A 155 -13.27 -25.60 32.91
N GLY A 156 -14.55 -25.94 32.69
CA GLY A 156 -15.70 -25.30 33.30
C GLY A 156 -15.72 -25.41 34.83
N GLY A 157 -15.95 -24.26 35.46
CA GLY A 157 -16.40 -24.14 36.84
C GLY A 157 -17.23 -22.84 36.98
N PRO A 158 -18.43 -22.88 37.57
CA PRO A 158 -19.28 -21.70 37.70
C PRO A 158 -18.90 -20.90 38.95
N MET A 159 -18.61 -19.62 38.81
CA MET A 159 -18.56 -18.69 39.95
C MET A 159 -19.36 -17.41 39.65
N PRO A 160 -19.96 -16.79 40.69
CA PRO A 160 -21.12 -15.92 40.57
C PRO A 160 -20.76 -14.44 40.40
N ALA A 161 -21.82 -13.67 40.08
CA ALA A 161 -21.83 -12.22 39.88
C ALA A 161 -21.19 -11.40 41.02
N GLY A 162 -20.37 -10.42 40.63
CA GLY A 162 -19.79 -9.44 41.55
C GLY A 162 -18.96 -8.35 40.85
N ASP A 163 -19.66 -7.26 40.50
CA ASP A 163 -19.26 -5.85 40.59
C ASP A 163 -18.06 -5.25 39.81
N ALA A 164 -18.28 -3.96 39.48
CA ALA A 164 -17.37 -2.92 39.03
C ALA A 164 -16.89 -2.96 37.56
N GLY A 165 -17.67 -2.29 36.71
CA GLY A 165 -17.22 -1.80 35.42
C GLY A 165 -16.06 -0.81 35.59
N VAL A 166 -14.85 -1.31 35.42
CA VAL A 166 -13.70 -0.52 34.98
C VAL A 166 -13.57 -0.82 33.49
N SER A 167 -14.00 0.12 32.65
CA SER A 167 -13.65 0.09 31.23
C SER A 167 -12.13 -0.08 31.13
N PRO A 168 -11.61 -1.02 30.32
CA PRO A 168 -10.20 -1.03 29.99
C PRO A 168 -9.80 0.36 29.45
N PRO A 169 -8.58 0.85 29.72
CA PRO A 169 -8.09 2.00 28.98
C PRO A 169 -8.23 1.68 27.49
N ALA A 170 -8.63 2.66 26.69
CA ALA A 170 -8.54 2.56 25.24
C ALA A 170 -7.12 2.09 24.93
N ASP A 171 -7.03 0.88 24.39
CA ASP A 171 -5.80 0.30 23.90
C ASP A 171 -5.31 1.26 22.82
N ALA A 172 -4.30 2.08 23.15
CA ALA A 172 -3.61 2.86 22.15
C ALA A 172 -2.93 1.81 21.29
N GLY A 173 -3.59 1.44 20.19
CA GLY A 173 -3.15 0.42 19.26
C GLY A 173 -1.66 0.58 18.99
N GLU A 174 -0.95 -0.54 18.96
CA GLU A 174 0.48 -0.56 18.67
C GLU A 174 0.73 0.30 17.41
N PRO A 175 1.64 1.29 17.46
CA PRO A 175 1.80 2.24 16.36
C PRO A 175 2.12 1.47 15.09
N ASP A 176 1.42 1.84 14.00
CA ASP A 176 1.65 1.25 12.68
C ASP A 176 3.16 1.25 12.37
N PRO A 177 3.69 0.16 11.79
CA PRO A 177 5.10 0.12 11.44
C PRO A 177 5.41 1.23 10.42
N PRO A 178 6.53 1.93 10.55
CA PRO A 178 6.91 2.96 9.59
C PRO A 178 7.09 2.33 8.20
N ALA A 179 6.44 2.92 7.19
CA ALA A 179 6.54 2.57 5.77
C ALA A 179 7.20 3.72 4.98
N PRO A 180 7.78 3.48 3.79
CA PRO A 180 8.34 4.57 2.97
C PRO A 180 7.31 5.66 2.65
N VAL A 181 7.72 6.92 2.75
CA VAL A 181 6.90 8.09 2.43
C VAL A 181 7.63 8.94 1.40
N THR A 182 6.94 9.32 0.32
CA THR A 182 7.43 10.27 -0.67
C THR A 182 6.60 11.54 -0.59
N LEU A 183 7.26 12.68 -0.45
CA LEU A 183 6.66 14.00 -0.49
C LEU A 183 7.11 14.69 -1.79
N GLU A 184 6.22 14.71 -2.79
CA GLU A 184 6.43 15.44 -4.03
C GLU A 184 6.46 16.95 -3.75
N ALA A 185 7.49 17.65 -4.21
CA ALA A 185 7.71 19.04 -3.81
C ALA A 185 6.64 19.98 -4.37
N GLU A 186 6.10 19.68 -5.55
CA GLU A 186 5.00 20.42 -6.20
C GLU A 186 3.65 20.24 -5.50
N ALA A 187 3.50 19.18 -4.68
CA ALA A 187 2.31 18.93 -3.88
C ALA A 187 2.35 19.61 -2.50
N MET A 188 3.50 20.19 -2.12
CA MET A 188 3.67 20.90 -0.85
C MET A 188 3.01 22.29 -0.87
N THR A 189 2.84 22.89 0.31
CA THR A 189 2.45 24.30 0.41
C THR A 189 3.64 25.20 0.09
N LEU A 190 3.59 25.92 -1.02
CA LEU A 190 4.69 26.74 -1.52
C LEU A 190 4.58 28.21 -1.12
N SER A 191 5.72 28.80 -0.72
CA SER A 191 5.90 30.24 -0.55
C SER A 191 7.22 30.65 -1.19
N GLY A 192 7.19 31.57 -2.16
CA GLY A 192 8.38 31.96 -2.93
C GLY A 192 8.76 30.95 -4.02
N TYR A 193 8.65 29.65 -3.75
CA TYR A 193 8.70 28.61 -4.79
C TYR A 193 7.48 28.65 -5.71
N VAL A 194 7.68 28.22 -6.95
CA VAL A 194 6.62 27.96 -7.93
C VAL A 194 6.88 26.60 -8.60
N VAL A 195 5.82 25.93 -9.04
CA VAL A 195 5.97 24.74 -9.91
C VAL A 195 6.62 25.15 -11.21
N ASP A 196 7.66 24.43 -11.65
CA ASP A 196 8.32 24.71 -12.93
C ASP A 196 7.37 24.37 -14.08
N ALA A 197 6.93 25.39 -14.82
CA ALA A 197 6.03 25.20 -15.95
C ALA A 197 6.65 24.35 -17.08
N ALA A 198 7.97 24.19 -17.12
CA ALA A 198 8.65 23.36 -18.12
C ALA A 198 8.61 21.86 -17.79
N ASP A 199 8.56 21.50 -16.50
CA ASP A 199 8.76 20.11 -16.03
C ASP A 199 7.60 19.60 -15.16
N GLY A 200 6.80 20.47 -14.53
CA GLY A 200 5.56 20.12 -13.84
C GLY A 200 5.70 19.30 -12.55
N SER A 201 6.75 18.47 -12.45
CA SER A 201 7.06 17.62 -11.29
C SER A 201 8.16 18.18 -10.39
N VAL A 202 8.65 19.40 -10.66
CA VAL A 202 9.66 20.05 -9.82
C VAL A 202 9.20 21.45 -9.45
N ILE A 203 9.59 21.90 -8.28
CA ILE A 203 9.46 23.30 -7.87
C ILE A 203 10.76 24.04 -8.11
N ARG A 204 10.66 25.35 -8.33
CA ARG A 204 11.82 26.22 -8.54
C ARG A 204 11.57 27.62 -7.99
N LEU A 205 12.64 28.34 -7.73
CA LEU A 205 12.57 29.77 -7.43
C LEU A 205 12.35 30.55 -8.74
N PRO A 206 11.43 31.53 -8.76
CA PRO A 206 11.07 32.26 -9.98
C PRO A 206 12.16 33.23 -10.42
N ASP A 207 13.05 33.62 -9.50
CA ASP A 207 14.18 34.53 -9.72
C ASP A 207 15.37 34.03 -8.90
N ALA A 208 16.56 34.15 -9.47
CA ALA A 208 17.77 33.58 -8.92
C ALA A 208 18.42 34.35 -7.76
N THR A 209 17.75 35.39 -7.27
CA THR A 209 18.14 36.14 -6.07
C THR A 209 17.20 35.90 -4.88
N LEU A 210 16.16 35.09 -5.08
CA LEU A 210 15.13 34.84 -4.07
C LEU A 210 15.47 33.64 -3.19
N SER A 211 14.69 33.53 -2.11
CA SER A 211 14.54 32.32 -1.33
C SER A 211 13.07 31.91 -1.30
N GLY A 212 12.82 30.65 -0.97
CA GLY A 212 11.48 30.09 -0.89
C GLY A 212 11.41 28.91 0.07
N THR A 213 10.19 28.55 0.44
CA THR A 213 9.88 27.43 1.33
C THR A 213 8.80 26.55 0.73
N ALA A 214 8.98 25.24 0.81
CA ALA A 214 7.94 24.24 0.55
C ALA A 214 7.65 23.52 1.87
N THR A 215 6.38 23.48 2.28
CA THR A 215 5.97 22.96 3.59
C THR A 215 4.96 21.83 3.45
N ALA A 216 5.21 20.73 4.16
CA ALA A 216 4.30 19.60 4.29
C ALA A 216 4.17 19.18 5.74
N THR A 217 3.09 18.48 6.05
CA THR A 217 2.92 17.77 7.31
C THR A 217 3.22 16.30 7.06
N PHE A 218 4.07 15.70 7.89
CA PHE A 218 4.33 14.28 7.84
C PHE A 218 3.09 13.50 8.32
N ASP A 219 2.56 12.63 7.47
CA ASP A 219 1.38 11.82 7.72
C ASP A 219 1.70 10.33 7.92
N GLY A 220 2.97 9.94 7.80
CA GLY A 220 3.44 8.59 8.08
C GLY A 220 3.48 8.26 9.58
N ALA A 221 3.69 6.97 9.88
CA ALA A 221 3.78 6.48 11.25
C ALA A 221 5.04 7.00 11.97
N ALA A 222 5.02 6.98 13.30
CA ALA A 222 6.19 7.39 14.08
C ALA A 222 7.34 6.39 13.89
N GLY A 223 8.55 6.89 13.64
CA GLY A 223 9.68 6.01 13.36
C GLY A 223 10.97 6.75 13.07
N SER A 224 12.04 5.96 12.88
CA SER A 224 13.27 6.45 12.29
C SER A 224 13.17 6.31 10.78
N TYR A 225 13.66 7.31 10.05
CA TYR A 225 13.63 7.36 8.60
C TYR A 225 14.99 7.83 8.07
N ALA A 226 15.47 7.22 7.00
CA ALA A 226 16.52 7.72 6.15
C ALA A 226 15.92 8.69 5.13
N LEU A 227 16.27 9.97 5.26
CA LEU A 227 15.82 11.06 4.42
C LEU A 227 16.75 11.24 3.23
N HIS A 228 16.18 11.19 2.02
CA HIS A 228 16.85 11.57 0.77
C HIS A 228 16.10 12.75 0.14
N LEU A 229 16.86 13.78 -0.27
CA LEU A 229 16.31 14.91 -0.99
C LEU A 229 16.77 14.86 -2.44
N HIS A 230 15.81 14.84 -3.37
CA HIS A 230 16.08 14.83 -4.81
C HIS A 230 15.90 16.23 -5.40
N VAL A 231 16.89 16.64 -6.16
CA VAL A 231 17.00 18.00 -6.71
C VAL A 231 17.48 17.96 -8.16
N MET A 232 17.29 19.06 -8.90
CA MET A 232 17.86 19.23 -10.23
C MET A 232 18.94 20.32 -10.20
N THR A 233 20.12 19.98 -10.69
CA THR A 233 21.31 20.82 -10.68
C THR A 233 21.45 21.61 -11.97
N GLU A 234 22.20 22.72 -11.92
CA GLU A 234 22.42 23.62 -13.05
C GLU A 234 23.89 23.86 -13.34
N SER A 235 24.17 24.38 -14.53
CA SER A 235 25.53 24.63 -15.02
C SER A 235 26.03 26.06 -14.79
N ASP A 236 25.20 26.93 -14.23
CA ASP A 236 25.47 28.36 -14.07
C ASP A 236 25.39 28.88 -12.64
N GLY A 237 25.02 28.06 -11.65
CA GLY A 237 25.04 28.44 -10.24
C GLY A 237 24.94 27.28 -9.27
N THR A 238 25.20 27.55 -7.99
CA THR A 238 25.18 26.55 -6.92
C THR A 238 24.24 27.01 -5.80
N PRO A 239 22.91 26.86 -5.97
CA PRO A 239 21.95 27.25 -4.96
C PRO A 239 22.11 26.41 -3.69
N SER A 240 21.53 26.85 -2.57
CA SER A 240 21.55 26.11 -1.31
C SER A 240 20.17 25.59 -0.93
N VAL A 241 20.13 24.47 -0.21
CA VAL A 241 18.89 23.91 0.36
C VAL A 241 19.10 23.47 1.80
N THR A 242 18.07 23.72 2.60
CA THR A 242 17.98 23.31 3.99
C THR A 242 16.66 22.57 4.19
N VAL A 243 16.71 21.36 4.75
CA VAL A 243 15.50 20.65 5.21
C VAL A 243 15.40 20.77 6.71
N ARG A 244 14.22 21.19 7.18
CA ARG A 244 13.88 21.30 8.60
C ARG A 244 12.74 20.37 8.98
N ILE A 245 12.87 19.74 10.14
CA ILE A 245 11.81 18.96 10.79
C ILE A 245 11.49 19.65 12.12
N ASP A 246 10.23 20.05 12.32
CA ASP A 246 9.75 20.79 13.49
C ASP A 246 10.61 22.03 13.82
N GLY A 247 11.19 22.65 12.79
CA GLY A 247 12.06 23.83 12.87
C GLY A 247 13.55 23.54 13.03
N GLU A 248 13.95 22.32 13.36
CA GLU A 248 15.35 21.89 13.44
C GLU A 248 15.89 21.57 12.05
N ALA A 249 17.05 22.15 11.68
CA ALA A 249 17.71 21.82 10.42
C ALA A 249 18.36 20.44 10.51
N VAL A 250 17.91 19.52 9.66
CA VAL A 250 18.41 18.13 9.58
C VAL A 250 19.30 17.89 8.36
N LEU A 251 19.16 18.72 7.31
CA LEU A 251 20.01 18.72 6.13
C LEU A 251 20.29 20.17 5.74
N GLU A 252 21.55 20.51 5.47
CA GLU A 252 21.97 21.82 4.96
C GLU A 252 23.06 21.59 3.91
N GLU A 253 22.72 21.81 2.64
CA GLU A 253 23.58 21.46 1.51
C GLU A 253 23.63 22.55 0.44
N THR A 254 24.68 22.51 -0.37
CA THR A 254 24.82 23.34 -1.57
C THR A 254 24.82 22.46 -2.80
N TYR A 255 24.04 22.84 -3.81
CA TYR A 255 23.94 22.11 -5.07
C TYR A 255 25.30 22.06 -5.74
N PRO A 256 25.74 20.88 -6.23
CA PRO A 256 26.94 20.83 -7.05
C PRO A 256 26.69 21.52 -8.39
N LEU A 257 27.73 22.15 -8.93
CA LEU A 257 27.71 22.69 -10.28
C LEU A 257 27.73 21.53 -11.30
N ALA A 258 26.71 21.43 -12.13
CA ALA A 258 26.60 20.37 -13.12
C ALA A 258 27.23 20.77 -14.46
N ALA A 259 27.58 19.77 -15.27
CA ALA A 259 28.11 20.00 -16.62
C ALA A 259 27.03 20.51 -17.60
N ALA A 260 25.77 20.14 -17.34
CA ALA A 260 24.58 20.57 -18.07
C ALA A 260 23.49 21.01 -17.07
N GLY A 261 22.47 21.74 -17.55
CA GLY A 261 21.32 22.10 -16.73
C GLY A 261 20.32 20.94 -16.59
N ASN A 262 19.58 20.93 -15.48
CA ASN A 262 18.55 19.96 -15.13
C ASN A 262 19.07 18.52 -14.91
N GLU A 263 20.29 18.37 -14.38
CA GLU A 263 20.84 17.06 -14.04
C GLU A 263 20.37 16.62 -12.64
N PRO A 264 19.83 15.41 -12.47
CA PRO A 264 19.34 14.95 -11.17
C PRO A 264 20.48 14.74 -10.17
N HIS A 265 20.23 15.12 -8.92
CA HIS A 265 21.14 14.91 -7.81
C HIS A 265 20.37 14.55 -6.55
N THR A 266 20.95 13.71 -5.69
CA THR A 266 20.33 13.26 -4.45
C THR A 266 21.25 13.55 -3.28
N PHE A 267 20.74 14.25 -2.28
CA PHE A 267 21.37 14.42 -0.97
C PHE A 267 20.88 13.38 0.03
N GLY A 268 21.72 13.04 1.00
CA GLY A 268 21.42 12.02 2.01
C GLY A 268 22.09 10.65 1.74
N PRO A 269 21.71 9.60 2.50
CA PRO A 269 20.68 9.60 3.54
C PRO A 269 21.08 10.37 4.79
N VAL A 270 20.11 11.03 5.43
CA VAL A 270 20.21 11.52 6.81
C VAL A 270 19.18 10.78 7.68
N MET A 271 19.62 10.22 8.80
CA MET A 271 18.69 9.58 9.74
C MET A 271 17.97 10.62 10.57
N VAL A 272 16.64 10.56 10.56
CA VAL A 272 15.74 11.46 11.30
C VAL A 272 14.71 10.64 12.06
N THR A 273 14.21 11.15 13.17
CA THR A 273 13.06 10.56 13.89
C THR A 273 11.84 11.43 13.63
N LEU A 274 10.80 10.82 13.09
CA LEU A 274 9.56 11.49 12.71
C LEU A 274 8.39 10.96 13.54
N SER A 275 7.39 11.80 13.74
CA SER A 275 6.11 11.47 14.35
C SER A 275 4.99 12.04 13.50
N PRO A 276 3.81 11.39 13.42
CA PRO A 276 2.67 11.91 12.67
C PRO A 276 2.37 13.35 13.09
N GLY A 277 2.19 14.24 12.11
CA GLY A 277 1.99 15.66 12.33
C GLY A 277 3.27 16.51 12.35
N ALA A 278 4.46 15.92 12.26
CA ALA A 278 5.71 16.69 12.21
C ALA A 278 5.72 17.64 11.00
N SER A 279 6.19 18.86 11.20
CA SER A 279 6.31 19.88 10.15
C SER A 279 7.60 19.68 9.38
N ILE A 280 7.50 19.39 8.08
CA ILE A 280 8.65 19.29 7.17
C ILE A 280 8.70 20.55 6.31
N VAL A 281 9.83 21.24 6.33
CA VAL A 281 10.07 22.46 5.55
C VAL A 281 11.33 22.32 4.73
N ILE A 282 11.23 22.50 3.42
CA ILE A 282 12.36 22.62 2.50
C ILE A 282 12.54 24.11 2.22
N GLU A 283 13.65 24.67 2.66
CA GLU A 283 14.06 26.05 2.40
C GLU A 283 15.12 26.04 1.30
N GLY A 284 14.96 26.86 0.26
CA GLY A 284 16.04 27.05 -0.71
C GLY A 284 16.33 28.51 -0.96
N ALA A 285 17.57 28.76 -1.38
CA ALA A 285 18.05 30.06 -1.78
C ALA A 285 18.79 29.92 -3.11
N ALA A 286 18.40 30.75 -4.07
CA ALA A 286 19.02 30.77 -5.38
C ALA A 286 20.39 31.46 -5.36
N GLU A 287 21.24 31.09 -6.31
CA GLU A 287 22.61 31.61 -6.45
C GLU A 287 23.00 31.66 -7.93
N ALA A 288 23.72 32.71 -8.34
CA ALA A 288 24.31 32.91 -9.68
C ALA A 288 23.43 32.59 -10.93
N ASN A 289 22.12 32.83 -10.89
CA ASN A 289 21.13 32.53 -11.96
C ASN A 289 20.50 31.13 -11.90
N ALA A 290 20.94 30.27 -10.99
CA ALA A 290 20.35 28.96 -10.81
C ALA A 290 19.04 29.02 -9.99
N TRP A 291 18.03 28.25 -10.41
CA TRP A 291 16.65 28.29 -9.93
C TRP A 291 16.36 27.42 -8.72
N ALA A 292 17.37 26.74 -8.15
CA ALA A 292 17.22 25.89 -6.96
C ALA A 292 16.05 24.89 -7.10
N ARG A 293 16.12 24.01 -8.11
CA ARG A 293 15.03 23.07 -8.39
C ARG A 293 14.99 21.94 -7.36
N VAL A 294 13.81 21.64 -6.84
CA VAL A 294 13.57 20.52 -5.92
C VAL A 294 12.48 19.64 -6.55
N ASP A 295 12.74 18.33 -6.57
CA ASP A 295 11.82 17.33 -7.13
C ASP A 295 10.97 16.74 -6.00
N ARG A 296 11.59 16.00 -5.08
CA ARG A 296 10.87 15.32 -4.00
C ARG A 296 11.75 14.99 -2.81
N LEU A 297 11.11 14.68 -1.70
CA LEU A 297 11.73 14.16 -0.49
C LEU A 297 11.27 12.72 -0.25
N GLU A 298 12.21 11.79 -0.15
CA GLU A 298 11.94 10.40 0.22
C GLU A 298 12.34 10.13 1.67
N LEU A 299 11.48 9.41 2.39
CA LEU A 299 11.70 8.98 3.76
C LEU A 299 11.54 7.46 3.79
N THR A 300 12.63 6.73 4.01
CA THR A 300 12.62 5.26 4.08
C THR A 300 12.92 4.78 5.50
N PRO A 301 12.06 3.98 6.15
CA PRO A 301 12.28 3.45 7.50
C PRO A 301 13.58 2.68 7.72
#